data_AF-A0AAW8TZ90-F1
#
_entry.id   AF-A0AAW8TZ90-F1
#
_cell.length_a   1.000
_cell.length_b   1.000
_cell.length_c   1.000
_cell.angle_alpha   90.00
_cell.angle_beta   90.00
_cell.angle_gamma   90.00
#
_symmetry.space_group_name_H-M   'P 1'
#
loop_
_entity.id
_entity.type
_entity.pdbx_description
1 polymer ?
#
loop_
_entity_poly.entity_id
_entity_poly.type
_entity_poly.pdbx_seq_one_letter_code
_entity_poly.pdbx_strand_id
1 'polypeptide(L)'
;MKKKSNWRTILATLIMVLPFVLGFGASNGIQASAAEGDATITIHKKKMLSLPGDIQNTGDLMDEQFGDYEPLPGVTFTIYDVTEEFYEAYTGEATQQDALDAVKDLDPTTLTKVDSGVTDKDGELPFLNIPKKSGDQDAVYLIVETPKDGVTVASNMVVAFPVYQMNEDGTYTEKELSDIHLYPKNVVTTDGALQVTKKGTAEGELLNGAEFVISRVVDGETQYISDAKDGLYTWTPNKDEAQKFITGNDYTIGEDGITSTTGEKGILNVSGLEVGDYTLIETKAPDNAGLIASETEKPFTVTESTTTDAPVEVPVNNDTMKVEKTTPNLDGKDVEIGAPIDYQISTNIPLGIADKNEDGSNYYTVFTLTDTHSEFLTFVNDSKKYSLKMEDTVIDPANYTITEGENSFVVKINAEYIPSLTPGAQLVFDYQMYLNENATPDQGFDNIADVDTDHTEDTSDKVTVITGGEKFIKKDQDTDKTLAGAVFVVKNEDGKYLVIDKNTKAISWVESITDDAKFTTGADGLIDLQGLEYGDYTLVEIQAPDGYVTPETPNNETDFTVAEGSYTDAVEISIPNKHKGSLPSTGGKGIVAFVAVGVVAIAGAGLYFMKGRKHIEG
;
A
#
# COMPACT_ATOMS: atom_id res chain seq x y z
N MET A 1 -26.69 -58.72 -49.50
CA MET A 1 -27.16 -59.03 -50.87
C MET A 1 -27.23 -57.73 -51.68
N LYS A 2 -26.58 -57.71 -52.86
CA LYS A 2 -26.88 -56.94 -54.10
C LYS A 2 -27.64 -55.59 -53.93
N LYS A 3 -27.15 -54.44 -54.40
CA LYS A 3 -27.07 -54.00 -55.82
C LYS A 3 -26.43 -52.59 -55.82
N LYS A 4 -25.34 -52.30 -56.54
CA LYS A 4 -25.21 -51.90 -57.96
C LYS A 4 -25.84 -50.53 -58.33
N SER A 5 -24.94 -49.62 -58.72
CA SER A 5 -24.89 -48.93 -60.04
C SER A 5 -25.31 -47.45 -60.14
N ASN A 6 -24.27 -46.60 -60.34
CA ASN A 6 -24.05 -45.59 -61.39
C ASN A 6 -25.08 -44.46 -61.63
N TRP A 7 -24.62 -43.19 -61.66
CA TRP A 7 -24.26 -42.43 -62.88
C TRP A 7 -24.48 -40.89 -62.73
N ARG A 8 -23.41 -40.12 -63.05
CA ARG A 8 -23.22 -38.69 -63.45
C ARG A 8 -24.35 -37.64 -63.33
N THR A 9 -24.00 -36.43 -62.86
CA THR A 9 -23.94 -35.10 -63.57
C THR A 9 -23.69 -33.97 -62.53
N ILE A 10 -22.55 -33.26 -62.58
CA ILE A 10 -22.26 -31.93 -63.17
C ILE A 10 -22.91 -30.71 -62.46
N LEU A 11 -22.00 -29.81 -62.04
CA LEU A 11 -22.06 -28.34 -61.89
C LEU A 11 -22.34 -27.68 -60.51
N ALA A 12 -21.35 -26.83 -60.18
CA ALA A 12 -21.44 -25.44 -59.72
C ALA A 12 -21.52 -25.12 -58.22
N THR A 13 -20.53 -24.30 -57.81
CA THR A 13 -20.59 -23.18 -56.84
C THR A 13 -20.81 -23.52 -55.36
N LEU A 14 -20.20 -22.86 -54.37
CA LEU A 14 -19.13 -21.87 -54.21
C LEU A 14 -19.02 -21.69 -52.67
N ILE A 15 -17.82 -21.41 -52.15
CA ILE A 15 -17.53 -20.80 -50.82
C ILE A 15 -17.76 -21.66 -49.55
N MET A 16 -16.66 -22.13 -48.94
CA MET A 16 -16.01 -21.52 -47.76
C MET A 16 -15.19 -22.61 -47.04
N VAL A 17 -13.86 -22.63 -47.23
CA VAL A 17 -12.94 -23.48 -46.45
C VAL A 17 -11.72 -22.64 -46.09
N LEU A 18 -11.61 -22.33 -44.80
CA LEU A 18 -10.36 -22.07 -44.09
C LEU A 18 -9.34 -23.19 -44.36
N PRO A 19 -8.05 -22.88 -44.41
CA PRO A 19 -7.08 -23.70 -43.68
C PRO A 19 -6.23 -22.77 -42.79
N PHE A 20 -6.21 -22.94 -41.47
CA PHE A 20 -5.43 -23.95 -40.75
C PHE A 20 -3.98 -24.07 -41.25
N VAL A 21 -3.16 -23.27 -40.57
CA VAL A 21 -1.74 -23.44 -40.28
C VAL A 21 -1.40 -24.90 -40.02
N LEU A 22 -0.46 -25.45 -40.79
CA LEU A 22 0.46 -26.52 -40.38
C LEU A 22 1.66 -26.50 -41.35
N GLY A 23 2.80 -26.03 -40.84
CA GLY A 23 4.06 -25.98 -41.56
C GLY A 23 5.23 -25.62 -40.64
N PHE A 24 5.26 -26.18 -39.43
CA PHE A 24 6.47 -26.18 -38.60
C PHE A 24 7.44 -27.20 -39.18
N GLY A 25 8.50 -26.70 -39.80
CA GLY A 25 9.68 -27.46 -40.18
C GLY A 25 10.90 -26.61 -39.83
N ALA A 26 11.60 -27.00 -38.78
CA ALA A 26 12.91 -26.45 -38.45
C ALA A 26 13.83 -26.59 -39.66
N SER A 27 14.22 -25.47 -40.27
CA SER A 27 15.27 -25.45 -41.30
C SER A 27 16.61 -25.27 -40.60
N ASN A 28 17.29 -26.41 -40.38
CA ASN A 28 18.74 -26.43 -40.45
C ASN A 28 19.16 -25.76 -41.76
N GLY A 29 20.20 -24.92 -41.72
CA GLY A 29 20.74 -24.23 -42.89
C GLY A 29 20.96 -25.19 -44.06
N ILE A 30 20.09 -25.10 -45.06
CA ILE A 30 20.28 -25.70 -46.38
C ILE A 30 20.61 -24.53 -47.28
N GLN A 31 21.89 -24.42 -47.65
CA GLN A 31 22.28 -23.66 -48.83
C GLN A 31 21.59 -24.28 -50.04
N ALA A 32 20.45 -23.71 -50.44
CA ALA A 32 19.88 -23.94 -51.75
C ALA A 32 20.72 -23.14 -52.74
N SER A 33 21.56 -23.81 -53.53
CA SER A 33 22.26 -23.15 -54.64
C SER A 33 21.22 -22.74 -55.69
N ALA A 34 21.30 -21.51 -56.19
CA ALA A 34 20.50 -21.01 -57.30
C ALA A 34 20.50 -22.01 -58.48
N ALA A 35 19.37 -22.12 -59.18
CA ALA A 35 19.33 -22.83 -60.46
C ALA A 35 20.32 -22.17 -61.46
N GLU A 36 20.94 -22.97 -62.32
CA GLU A 36 21.95 -22.52 -63.29
C GLU A 36 21.36 -21.44 -64.23
N GLY A 37 21.61 -20.16 -63.93
CA GLY A 37 21.08 -19.00 -64.67
C GLY A 37 20.35 -17.94 -63.83
N ASP A 38 19.97 -18.26 -62.59
CA ASP A 38 19.27 -17.33 -61.68
C ASP A 38 20.24 -16.65 -60.70
N ALA A 39 19.77 -15.60 -60.02
CA ALA A 39 20.49 -14.85 -59.00
C ALA A 39 19.83 -14.97 -57.62
N THR A 40 20.59 -14.70 -56.57
CA THR A 40 20.12 -14.45 -55.21
C THR A 40 20.29 -12.98 -54.88
N ILE A 41 19.29 -12.37 -54.26
CA ILE A 41 19.38 -11.00 -53.74
C ILE A 41 19.13 -11.05 -52.24
N THR A 42 20.12 -10.68 -51.44
CA THR A 42 20.02 -10.65 -49.98
C THR A 42 19.92 -9.22 -49.49
N ILE A 43 18.82 -8.93 -48.78
CA ILE A 43 18.64 -7.66 -48.08
C ILE A 43 19.24 -7.76 -46.68
N HIS A 44 20.10 -6.80 -46.34
CA HIS A 44 20.72 -6.61 -45.04
C HIS A 44 20.16 -5.37 -44.37
N LYS A 45 19.19 -5.56 -43.47
CA LYS A 45 18.51 -4.47 -42.80
C LYS A 45 19.12 -4.18 -41.43
N LYS A 46 19.61 -2.95 -41.29
CA LYS A 46 20.27 -2.45 -40.08
C LYS A 46 19.50 -1.29 -39.45
N LYS A 47 19.62 -1.15 -38.12
CA LYS A 47 19.12 -0.01 -37.34
C LYS A 47 20.11 1.14 -37.42
N MET A 48 19.64 2.36 -37.64
CA MET A 48 20.49 3.55 -37.64
C MET A 48 19.79 4.65 -36.82
N LEU A 49 20.54 5.44 -36.05
CA LEU A 49 20.00 6.63 -35.37
C LEU A 49 20.10 7.89 -36.24
N SER A 50 21.00 7.84 -37.21
CA SER A 50 21.15 8.83 -38.27
C SER A 50 21.64 8.13 -39.51
N LEU A 51 21.25 8.61 -40.69
CA LEU A 51 21.78 8.05 -41.94
C LEU A 51 23.30 8.22 -41.98
N PRO A 52 24.06 7.17 -42.31
CA PRO A 52 25.48 7.33 -42.61
C PRO A 52 25.64 8.25 -43.83
N GLY A 53 26.86 8.72 -44.09
CA GLY A 53 27.16 9.41 -45.36
C GLY A 53 26.76 8.57 -46.58
N ASP A 54 26.90 9.11 -47.79
CA ASP A 54 26.50 8.46 -49.05
C ASP A 54 27.33 7.19 -49.33
N ILE A 55 27.04 6.10 -48.62
CA ILE A 55 27.64 4.78 -48.81
C ILE A 55 26.78 4.05 -49.83
N GLN A 56 27.32 3.82 -51.02
CA GLN A 56 26.61 3.13 -52.09
C GLN A 56 26.67 1.61 -51.91
N ASN A 57 25.60 0.88 -52.30
CA ASN A 57 25.63 -0.58 -52.34
C ASN A 57 26.61 -1.06 -53.41
N THR A 58 27.54 -1.96 -53.06
CA THR A 58 28.55 -2.49 -53.99
C THR A 58 28.09 -3.75 -54.72
N GLY A 59 27.01 -4.38 -54.23
CA GLY A 59 26.53 -5.69 -54.64
C GLY A 59 27.26 -6.86 -53.97
N ASP A 60 28.41 -6.63 -53.32
CA ASP A 60 29.12 -7.63 -52.50
C ASP A 60 28.82 -7.40 -51.02
N LEU A 61 29.26 -8.32 -50.14
CA LEU A 61 29.15 -8.14 -48.69
C LEU A 61 29.94 -6.90 -48.22
N MET A 62 29.35 -6.11 -47.32
CA MET A 62 29.88 -4.85 -46.79
C MET A 62 30.03 -4.88 -45.27
N ASP A 63 30.60 -5.97 -44.74
CA ASP A 63 30.72 -6.20 -43.29
C ASP A 63 31.58 -5.14 -42.58
N GLU A 64 32.60 -4.59 -43.23
CA GLU A 64 33.44 -3.55 -42.63
C GLU A 64 32.68 -2.23 -42.42
N GLN A 65 31.68 -1.94 -43.26
CA GLN A 65 30.91 -0.70 -43.22
C GLN A 65 29.61 -0.82 -42.40
N PHE A 66 29.01 -2.02 -42.38
CA PHE A 66 27.69 -2.25 -41.77
C PHE A 66 27.68 -3.33 -40.67
N GLY A 67 28.80 -4.00 -40.40
CA GLY A 67 28.89 -5.09 -39.43
C GLY A 67 28.67 -4.65 -37.98
N ASP A 68 29.01 -3.41 -37.65
CA ASP A 68 28.85 -2.86 -36.30
C ASP A 68 27.41 -2.38 -36.01
N TYR A 69 26.54 -2.31 -37.03
CA TYR A 69 25.15 -1.89 -36.83
C TYR A 69 24.28 -3.06 -36.38
N GLU A 70 23.40 -2.78 -35.42
CA GLU A 70 22.39 -3.72 -34.95
C GLU A 70 21.42 -4.11 -36.08
N PRO A 71 21.02 -5.39 -36.18
CA PRO A 71 20.05 -5.85 -37.18
C PRO A 71 18.64 -5.31 -36.91
N LEU A 72 17.86 -5.13 -37.99
CA LEU A 72 16.47 -4.68 -37.91
C LEU A 72 15.51 -5.76 -38.45
N PRO A 73 14.97 -6.62 -37.56
CA PRO A 73 13.97 -7.63 -37.93
C PRO A 73 12.60 -7.04 -38.25
N GLY A 74 11.76 -7.83 -38.92
CA GLY A 74 10.34 -7.54 -39.09
C GLY A 74 10.02 -6.48 -40.15
N VAL A 75 10.94 -6.19 -41.07
CA VAL A 75 10.72 -5.24 -42.18
C VAL A 75 10.33 -6.02 -43.43
N THR A 76 9.22 -5.65 -44.05
CA THR A 76 8.72 -6.35 -45.25
C THR A 76 9.29 -5.70 -46.51
N PHE A 77 9.87 -6.51 -47.39
CA PHE A 77 10.26 -6.10 -48.74
C PHE A 77 9.47 -6.88 -49.79
N THR A 78 9.23 -6.22 -50.93
CA THR A 78 8.66 -6.86 -52.12
C THR A 78 9.51 -6.54 -53.33
N ILE A 79 9.79 -7.56 -54.15
CA ILE A 79 10.47 -7.41 -55.44
C ILE A 79 9.46 -7.48 -56.59
N TYR A 80 9.55 -6.54 -57.51
CA TYR A 80 8.68 -6.40 -58.69
C TYR A 80 9.51 -6.44 -59.96
N ASP A 81 9.02 -7.13 -60.98
CA ASP A 81 9.61 -7.07 -62.32
C ASP A 81 9.14 -5.77 -63.00
N VAL A 82 10.10 -4.92 -63.38
CA VAL A 82 9.89 -3.63 -64.07
C VAL A 82 10.63 -3.59 -65.41
N THR A 83 10.91 -4.76 -65.98
CA THR A 83 11.70 -4.88 -67.20
C THR A 83 11.04 -4.16 -68.37
N GLU A 84 9.72 -4.34 -68.56
CA GLU A 84 8.98 -3.71 -69.65
C GLU A 84 9.04 -2.19 -69.54
N GLU A 85 8.72 -1.64 -68.36
CA GLU A 85 8.73 -0.21 -68.07
C GLU A 85 10.12 0.42 -68.24
N PHE A 86 11.18 -0.30 -67.84
CA PHE A 86 12.55 0.16 -68.01
C PHE A 86 12.92 0.33 -69.49
N TYR A 87 12.63 -0.67 -70.33
CA TYR A 87 12.97 -0.60 -71.76
C TYR A 87 12.05 0.34 -72.54
N GLU A 88 10.82 0.57 -72.07
CA GLU A 88 9.97 1.64 -72.58
C GLU A 88 10.56 3.04 -72.30
N ALA A 89 11.17 3.24 -71.13
CA ALA A 89 11.87 4.49 -70.80
C ALA A 89 13.20 4.64 -71.54
N TYR A 90 13.91 3.53 -71.79
CA TYR A 90 15.23 3.50 -72.44
C TYR A 90 15.15 3.60 -73.97
N THR A 91 14.67 4.73 -74.48
CA THR A 91 14.40 4.98 -75.91
C THR A 91 15.63 5.41 -76.73
N GLY A 92 16.82 5.45 -76.13
CA GLY A 92 18.08 5.85 -76.78
C GLY A 92 18.37 7.36 -76.79
N GLU A 93 17.40 8.22 -76.48
CA GLU A 93 17.61 9.63 -76.14
C GLU A 93 17.87 9.84 -74.63
N ALA A 94 17.28 8.97 -73.80
CA ALA A 94 17.50 8.91 -72.36
C ALA A 94 18.75 8.07 -72.02
N THR A 95 19.51 8.49 -71.01
CA THR A 95 20.61 7.68 -70.49
C THR A 95 20.08 6.47 -69.72
N GLN A 96 20.94 5.47 -69.49
CA GLN A 96 20.58 4.32 -68.65
C GLN A 96 20.17 4.77 -67.24
N GLN A 97 20.81 5.80 -66.70
CA GLN A 97 20.46 6.36 -65.39
C GLN A 97 19.06 6.99 -65.40
N ASP A 98 18.70 7.72 -66.45
CA ASP A 98 17.36 8.32 -66.56
C ASP A 98 16.26 7.24 -66.57
N ALA A 99 16.51 6.10 -67.22
CA ALA A 99 15.59 4.97 -67.23
C ALA A 99 15.51 4.25 -65.86
N LEU A 100 16.63 4.13 -65.14
CA LEU A 100 16.66 3.58 -63.78
C LEU A 100 15.89 4.48 -62.80
N ASP A 101 16.07 5.79 -62.90
CA ASP A 101 15.37 6.76 -62.07
C ASP A 101 13.85 6.74 -62.36
N ALA A 102 13.45 6.59 -63.63
CA ALA A 102 12.05 6.49 -64.01
C ALA A 102 11.34 5.28 -63.40
N VAL A 103 11.98 4.11 -63.37
CA VAL A 103 11.37 2.89 -62.80
C VAL A 103 11.41 2.87 -61.27
N LYS A 104 12.30 3.63 -60.65
CA LYS A 104 12.44 3.76 -59.19
C LYS A 104 11.19 4.37 -58.53
N ASP A 105 10.50 5.25 -59.24
CA ASP A 105 9.33 6.00 -58.75
C ASP A 105 7.98 5.39 -59.19
N LEU A 106 7.99 4.19 -59.77
CA LEU A 106 6.76 3.50 -60.18
C LEU A 106 5.89 3.15 -58.98
N ASP A 107 4.56 3.24 -59.17
CA ASP A 107 3.58 2.80 -58.18
C ASP A 107 3.63 1.26 -58.07
N PRO A 108 4.02 0.68 -56.92
CA PRO A 108 4.16 -0.76 -56.77
C PRO A 108 2.85 -1.53 -56.96
N THR A 109 1.70 -0.85 -56.79
CA THR A 109 0.38 -1.50 -56.89
C THR A 109 0.00 -1.91 -58.30
N THR A 110 0.69 -1.40 -59.33
CA THR A 110 0.45 -1.71 -60.73
C THR A 110 1.42 -2.74 -61.31
N LEU A 111 2.45 -3.13 -60.54
CA LEU A 111 3.57 -3.92 -61.04
C LEU A 111 3.39 -5.43 -60.81
N THR A 112 4.13 -6.23 -61.57
CA THR A 112 4.14 -7.69 -61.41
C THR A 112 5.03 -8.08 -60.22
N LYS A 113 4.40 -8.49 -59.12
CA LYS A 113 5.10 -9.02 -57.94
C LYS A 113 5.83 -10.33 -58.27
N VAL A 114 7.12 -10.38 -57.97
CA VAL A 114 7.98 -11.57 -58.11
C VAL A 114 7.98 -12.37 -56.82
N ASP A 115 8.30 -11.72 -55.71
CA ASP A 115 8.42 -12.34 -54.38
C ASP A 115 8.29 -11.27 -53.27
N SER A 116 8.11 -11.71 -52.02
CA SER A 116 8.09 -10.85 -50.84
C SER A 116 8.42 -11.64 -49.59
N GLY A 117 9.10 -11.00 -48.64
CA GLY A 117 9.40 -11.58 -47.34
C GLY A 117 9.65 -10.53 -46.28
N VAL A 118 9.98 -11.01 -45.09
CA VAL A 118 10.21 -10.21 -43.88
C VAL A 118 11.61 -10.48 -43.39
N THR A 119 12.34 -9.43 -42.98
CA THR A 119 13.68 -9.59 -42.41
C THR A 119 13.64 -10.38 -41.10
N ASP A 120 14.56 -11.33 -40.93
CA ASP A 120 14.65 -12.18 -39.76
C ASP A 120 15.38 -11.49 -38.58
N LYS A 121 15.63 -12.23 -37.50
CA LYS A 121 16.34 -11.75 -36.29
C LYS A 121 17.73 -11.15 -36.56
N ASP A 122 18.39 -11.58 -37.65
CA ASP A 122 19.71 -11.10 -38.06
C ASP A 122 19.58 -9.93 -39.06
N GLY A 123 18.35 -9.47 -39.32
CA GLY A 123 18.03 -8.39 -40.24
C GLY A 123 18.15 -8.83 -41.70
N GLU A 124 18.25 -10.14 -41.96
CA GLU A 124 18.50 -10.67 -43.30
C GLU A 124 17.20 -11.10 -43.97
N LEU A 125 17.15 -10.93 -45.29
CA LEU A 125 16.08 -11.46 -46.14
C LEU A 125 16.65 -11.87 -47.51
N PRO A 126 16.88 -13.17 -47.73
CA PRO A 126 17.30 -13.69 -49.03
C PRO A 126 16.10 -13.93 -49.96
N PHE A 127 16.11 -13.28 -51.11
CA PHE A 127 15.27 -13.61 -52.26
C PHE A 127 16.00 -14.61 -53.15
N LEU A 128 15.48 -15.84 -53.23
CA LEU A 128 16.13 -16.95 -53.93
C LEU A 128 15.56 -17.12 -55.35
N ASN A 129 16.41 -17.56 -56.28
CA ASN A 129 16.04 -17.91 -57.66
C ASN A 129 15.39 -16.74 -58.44
N ILE A 130 15.99 -15.56 -58.34
CA ILE A 130 15.56 -14.37 -59.10
C ILE A 130 16.07 -14.49 -60.55
N PRO A 131 15.18 -14.53 -61.56
CA PRO A 131 15.60 -14.69 -62.95
C PRO A 131 16.47 -13.53 -63.44
N LYS A 132 17.56 -13.81 -64.15
CA LYS A 132 18.39 -12.74 -64.76
C LYS A 132 17.80 -12.18 -66.07
N LYS A 133 16.81 -12.86 -66.63
CA LYS A 133 16.13 -12.49 -67.89
C LYS A 133 14.62 -12.42 -67.67
N SER A 134 13.98 -11.41 -68.25
CA SER A 134 12.52 -11.34 -68.40
C SER A 134 12.21 -11.35 -69.89
N GLY A 135 11.67 -12.48 -70.38
CA GLY A 135 11.59 -12.75 -71.82
C GLY A 135 12.99 -12.82 -72.47
N ASP A 136 13.21 -12.01 -73.52
CA ASP A 136 14.48 -11.92 -74.24
C ASP A 136 15.41 -10.81 -73.69
N GLN A 137 14.94 -10.00 -72.75
CA GLN A 137 15.65 -8.85 -72.19
C GLN A 137 16.33 -9.17 -70.86
N ASP A 138 17.42 -8.46 -70.54
CA ASP A 138 17.99 -8.49 -69.20
C ASP A 138 16.98 -7.91 -68.21
N ALA A 139 16.73 -8.66 -67.12
CA ALA A 139 15.69 -8.31 -66.17
C ALA A 139 16.06 -7.07 -65.36
N VAL A 140 15.06 -6.25 -65.04
CA VAL A 140 15.17 -5.10 -64.15
C VAL A 140 14.14 -5.24 -63.03
N TYR A 141 14.60 -5.15 -61.79
CA TYR A 141 13.75 -5.34 -60.61
C TYR A 141 13.69 -4.09 -59.76
N LEU A 142 12.48 -3.75 -59.31
CA LEU A 142 12.22 -2.74 -58.29
C LEU A 142 11.99 -3.43 -56.95
N ILE A 143 12.75 -3.04 -55.92
CA ILE A 143 12.63 -3.55 -54.56
C ILE A 143 12.10 -2.44 -53.67
N VAL A 144 10.96 -2.71 -53.04
CA VAL A 144 10.20 -1.72 -52.27
C VAL A 144 10.04 -2.19 -50.84
N GLU A 145 10.37 -1.31 -49.90
CA GLU A 145 10.10 -1.50 -48.49
C GLU A 145 8.64 -1.15 -48.18
N THR A 146 7.95 -2.00 -47.41
CA THR A 146 6.65 -1.65 -46.84
C THR A 146 6.88 -0.77 -45.61
N PRO A 147 6.23 0.40 -45.49
CA PRO A 147 6.39 1.27 -44.33
C PRO A 147 6.16 0.53 -43.01
N LYS A 148 7.00 0.85 -42.02
CA LYS A 148 6.95 0.32 -40.66
C LYS A 148 7.03 1.49 -39.68
N ASP A 149 6.13 1.53 -38.71
CA ASP A 149 6.08 2.61 -37.72
C ASP A 149 7.42 2.74 -36.97
N GLY A 150 7.85 3.98 -36.73
CA GLY A 150 9.12 4.29 -36.07
C GLY A 150 10.36 3.96 -36.90
N VAL A 151 10.20 3.66 -38.18
CA VAL A 151 11.30 3.39 -39.11
C VAL A 151 11.12 4.22 -40.38
N THR A 152 12.11 5.05 -40.71
CA THR A 152 12.08 5.76 -41.99
C THR A 152 12.16 4.75 -43.13
N VAL A 153 11.26 4.81 -44.10
CA VAL A 153 11.28 3.91 -45.25
C VAL A 153 12.55 4.10 -46.07
N ALA A 154 13.22 3.00 -46.43
CA ALA A 154 14.34 3.06 -47.37
C ALA A 154 13.90 3.68 -48.71
N SER A 155 14.83 4.33 -49.41
CA SER A 155 14.62 4.62 -50.82
C SER A 155 14.41 3.32 -51.61
N ASN A 156 13.47 3.32 -52.55
CA ASN A 156 13.30 2.22 -53.51
C ASN A 156 14.64 1.88 -54.17
N MET A 157 14.90 0.60 -54.38
CA MET A 157 16.13 0.13 -55.03
C MET A 157 15.80 -0.50 -56.37
N VAL A 158 16.66 -0.26 -57.36
CA VAL A 158 16.54 -0.86 -58.69
C VAL A 158 17.76 -1.71 -58.95
N VAL A 159 17.54 -2.97 -59.36
CA VAL A 159 18.60 -3.91 -59.74
C VAL A 159 18.40 -4.27 -61.21
N ALA A 160 19.33 -3.85 -62.07
CA ALA A 160 19.30 -4.15 -63.51
C ALA A 160 20.42 -5.14 -63.86
N PHE A 161 20.05 -6.29 -64.42
CA PHE A 161 21.02 -7.29 -64.87
C PHE A 161 21.68 -6.90 -66.21
N PRO A 162 22.91 -7.39 -66.51
CA PRO A 162 23.83 -8.07 -65.59
C PRO A 162 24.40 -7.11 -64.53
N VAL A 163 24.44 -7.57 -63.27
CA VAL A 163 24.97 -6.78 -62.13
C VAL A 163 26.47 -7.06 -61.98
N TYR A 164 27.29 -6.02 -61.93
CA TYR A 164 28.73 -6.13 -61.68
C TYR A 164 29.09 -5.57 -60.31
N GLN A 165 30.11 -6.15 -59.66
CA GLN A 165 30.62 -5.61 -58.39
C GLN A 165 31.17 -4.20 -58.58
N MET A 166 30.79 -3.29 -57.69
CA MET A 166 31.25 -1.91 -57.67
C MET A 166 32.34 -1.70 -56.60
N ASN A 167 33.37 -0.91 -56.93
CA ASN A 167 34.41 -0.48 -56.01
C ASN A 167 33.94 0.69 -55.14
N GLU A 168 34.68 0.98 -54.05
CA GLU A 168 34.40 2.12 -53.17
C GLU A 168 34.45 3.49 -53.87
N ASP A 169 35.16 3.60 -55.00
CA ASP A 169 35.25 4.82 -55.81
C ASP A 169 34.10 5.00 -56.81
N GLY A 170 33.10 4.10 -56.79
CA GLY A 170 31.93 4.12 -57.66
C GLY A 170 32.16 3.52 -59.05
N THR A 171 33.35 2.97 -59.34
CA THR A 171 33.63 2.28 -60.60
C THR A 171 33.24 0.79 -60.55
N TYR A 172 32.83 0.23 -61.69
CA TYR A 172 32.49 -1.20 -61.78
C TYR A 172 33.71 -2.06 -62.14
N THR A 173 33.77 -3.25 -61.55
CA THR A 173 34.72 -4.31 -61.90
C THR A 173 34.18 -5.18 -63.04
N GLU A 174 34.99 -6.09 -63.58
CA GLU A 174 34.55 -7.09 -64.56
C GLU A 174 33.85 -8.31 -63.91
N LYS A 175 33.70 -8.34 -62.57
CA LYS A 175 33.09 -9.46 -61.85
C LYS A 175 31.56 -9.33 -61.89
N GLU A 176 30.91 -10.13 -62.73
CA GLU A 176 29.45 -10.29 -62.71
C GLU A 176 29.02 -11.02 -61.43
N LEU A 177 27.97 -10.52 -60.79
CA LEU A 177 27.41 -11.04 -59.56
C LEU A 177 26.16 -11.89 -59.83
N SER A 178 26.08 -13.02 -59.15
CA SER A 178 24.86 -13.85 -59.07
C SER A 178 24.34 -13.96 -57.64
N ASP A 179 25.11 -13.46 -56.67
CA ASP A 179 24.72 -13.27 -55.28
C ASP A 179 24.92 -11.78 -55.02
N ILE A 180 23.82 -11.05 -54.80
CA ILE A 180 23.79 -9.59 -54.69
C ILE A 180 23.38 -9.23 -53.26
N HIS A 181 24.22 -8.48 -52.56
CA HIS A 181 23.93 -7.97 -51.23
C HIS A 181 23.54 -6.48 -51.28
N LEU A 182 22.41 -6.14 -50.64
CA LEU A 182 21.89 -4.78 -50.58
C LEU A 182 21.67 -4.36 -49.12
N TYR A 183 22.01 -3.11 -48.80
CA TYR A 183 21.91 -2.52 -47.47
C TYR A 183 20.97 -1.29 -47.49
N PRO A 184 19.63 -1.48 -47.39
CA PRO A 184 18.67 -0.39 -47.31
C PRO A 184 18.84 0.38 -46.00
N LYS A 185 18.92 1.71 -46.10
CA LYS A 185 19.27 2.61 -44.99
C LYS A 185 18.01 3.22 -44.40
N ASN A 186 17.78 3.00 -43.10
CA ASN A 186 16.63 3.53 -42.37
C ASN A 186 17.11 4.06 -41.02
N VAL A 187 16.48 5.13 -40.57
CA VAL A 187 16.58 5.62 -39.20
C VAL A 187 15.45 5.01 -38.38
N VAL A 188 15.76 4.57 -37.17
CA VAL A 188 14.79 4.13 -36.16
C VAL A 188 14.52 5.27 -35.17
N THR A 189 13.27 5.46 -34.80
CA THR A 189 12.87 6.44 -33.77
C THR A 189 13.01 5.82 -32.39
N THR A 190 13.69 6.54 -31.49
CA THR A 190 13.95 6.10 -30.11
C THR A 190 13.44 7.08 -29.05
N ASP A 191 12.60 8.04 -29.43
CA ASP A 191 12.06 9.03 -28.48
C ASP A 191 11.03 8.46 -27.50
N GLY A 192 10.68 7.17 -27.63
CA GLY A 192 9.70 6.49 -26.80
C GLY A 192 10.02 6.56 -25.32
N ALA A 193 8.99 6.84 -24.52
CA ALA A 193 9.09 6.90 -23.07
C ALA A 193 7.95 6.15 -22.37
N LEU A 194 8.30 5.50 -21.27
CA LEU A 194 7.40 4.83 -20.33
C LEU A 194 7.46 5.59 -19.00
N GLN A 195 6.30 5.84 -18.39
CA GLN A 195 6.17 6.31 -17.03
C GLN A 195 5.35 5.31 -16.22
N VAL A 196 5.94 4.74 -15.17
CA VAL A 196 5.26 3.86 -14.22
C VAL A 196 4.91 4.64 -12.97
N THR A 197 3.66 4.57 -12.53
CA THR A 197 3.23 5.13 -11.24
C THR A 197 2.98 4.00 -10.26
N LYS A 198 3.82 3.90 -9.23
CA LYS A 198 3.77 2.86 -8.20
C LYS A 198 2.99 3.32 -6.97
N LYS A 199 1.95 2.58 -6.63
CA LYS A 199 1.07 2.89 -5.48
C LYS A 199 0.89 1.71 -4.53
N GLY A 200 0.67 2.01 -3.25
CA GLY A 200 0.14 1.08 -2.27
C GLY A 200 -1.38 0.98 -2.33
N THR A 201 -1.94 -0.17 -1.95
CA THR A 201 -3.39 -0.40 -1.99
C THR A 201 -4.14 0.13 -0.77
N ALA A 202 -3.45 0.39 0.35
CA ALA A 202 -4.11 0.86 1.57
C ALA A 202 -4.60 2.31 1.47
N GLU A 203 -3.71 3.25 1.13
CA GLU A 203 -4.03 4.69 1.09
C GLU A 203 -3.74 5.33 -0.28
N GLY A 204 -3.28 4.55 -1.26
CA GLY A 204 -2.90 5.05 -2.58
C GLY A 204 -1.58 5.81 -2.58
N GLU A 205 -0.76 5.61 -1.55
CA GLU A 205 0.53 6.25 -1.33
C GLU A 205 1.56 5.84 -2.38
N LEU A 206 2.40 6.79 -2.80
CA LEU A 206 3.45 6.56 -3.80
C LEU A 206 4.64 5.81 -3.18
N LEU A 207 5.12 4.75 -3.85
CA LEU A 207 6.13 3.82 -3.33
C LEU A 207 7.42 3.77 -4.16
N ASN A 208 8.58 3.92 -3.51
CA ASN A 208 9.89 3.72 -4.15
C ASN A 208 10.41 2.30 -3.91
N GLY A 209 11.35 1.85 -4.73
CA GLY A 209 12.10 0.61 -4.50
C GLY A 209 11.52 -0.65 -5.15
N ALA A 210 10.35 -0.56 -5.80
CA ALA A 210 9.88 -1.62 -6.69
C ALA A 210 10.86 -1.81 -7.87
N GLU A 211 11.21 -3.06 -8.18
CA GLU A 211 12.12 -3.43 -9.27
C GLU A 211 11.34 -4.01 -10.44
N PHE A 212 11.63 -3.51 -11.64
CA PHE A 212 10.99 -3.93 -12.88
C PHE A 212 12.02 -4.38 -13.91
N VAL A 213 11.59 -5.24 -14.83
CA VAL A 213 12.26 -5.49 -16.12
C VAL A 213 11.29 -5.18 -17.25
N ILE A 214 11.83 -4.78 -18.41
CA ILE A 214 11.05 -4.54 -19.62
C ILE A 214 11.43 -5.62 -20.63
N SER A 215 10.42 -6.29 -21.19
CA SER A 215 10.60 -7.32 -22.20
C SER A 215 9.87 -7.00 -23.50
N ARG A 216 10.28 -7.68 -24.57
CA ARG A 216 9.61 -7.70 -25.87
C ARG A 216 9.64 -9.12 -26.44
N VAL A 217 8.83 -9.39 -27.46
CA VAL A 217 8.86 -10.66 -28.20
C VAL A 217 9.40 -10.41 -29.60
N VAL A 218 10.47 -11.11 -29.99
CA VAL A 218 11.07 -11.07 -31.33
C VAL A 218 11.14 -12.50 -31.85
N ASP A 219 10.52 -12.75 -33.02
CA ASP A 219 10.47 -14.08 -33.65
C ASP A 219 9.95 -15.19 -32.71
N GLY A 220 8.98 -14.85 -31.84
CA GLY A 220 8.40 -15.78 -30.86
C GLY A 220 9.24 -16.02 -29.60
N GLU A 221 10.40 -15.39 -29.47
CA GLU A 221 11.26 -15.46 -28.28
C GLU A 221 11.16 -14.19 -27.44
N THR A 222 11.01 -14.35 -26.12
CA THR A 222 11.03 -13.22 -25.18
C THR A 222 12.46 -12.76 -24.93
N GLN A 223 12.69 -11.46 -25.06
CA GLN A 223 13.96 -10.81 -24.74
C GLN A 223 13.73 -9.69 -23.73
N TYR A 224 14.72 -9.40 -22.89
CA TYR A 224 14.68 -8.39 -21.84
C TYR A 224 15.76 -7.34 -22.09
N ILE A 225 15.50 -6.08 -21.74
CA ILE A 225 16.52 -5.04 -21.79
C ILE A 225 17.65 -5.43 -20.83
N SER A 226 18.89 -5.50 -21.32
CA SER A 226 20.08 -5.81 -20.53
C SER A 226 20.94 -4.58 -20.23
N ASP A 227 21.16 -3.72 -21.22
CA ASP A 227 21.97 -2.51 -21.14
C ASP A 227 21.62 -1.59 -22.33
N ALA A 228 22.48 -0.63 -22.65
CA ALA A 228 22.42 0.16 -23.88
C ALA A 228 23.79 0.33 -24.51
N LYS A 229 23.84 0.51 -25.84
CA LYS A 229 25.05 0.79 -26.60
C LYS A 229 24.68 1.57 -27.84
N ASP A 230 25.51 2.53 -28.24
CA ASP A 230 25.33 3.30 -29.48
C ASP A 230 23.94 3.95 -29.58
N GLY A 231 23.38 4.39 -28.44
CA GLY A 231 22.07 5.03 -28.37
C GLY A 231 20.86 4.07 -28.47
N LEU A 232 21.08 2.75 -28.40
CA LEU A 232 20.04 1.72 -28.46
C LEU A 232 20.08 0.78 -27.24
N TYR A 233 18.93 0.31 -26.80
CA TYR A 233 18.88 -0.77 -25.79
C TYR A 233 19.39 -2.09 -26.37
N THR A 234 20.21 -2.78 -25.58
CA THR A 234 20.64 -4.16 -25.83
C THR A 234 19.72 -5.14 -25.11
N TRP A 235 19.66 -6.37 -25.63
CA TRP A 235 18.66 -7.35 -25.22
C TRP A 235 19.29 -8.71 -24.91
N THR A 236 18.78 -9.36 -23.86
CA THR A 236 19.19 -10.71 -23.44
C THR A 236 17.96 -11.64 -23.36
N PRO A 237 18.07 -12.93 -23.73
CA PRO A 237 17.00 -13.90 -23.44
C PRO A 237 16.94 -14.29 -21.95
N ASN A 238 17.97 -13.95 -21.15
CA ASN A 238 18.05 -14.31 -19.74
C ASN A 238 17.48 -13.20 -18.83
N LYS A 239 16.32 -13.46 -18.20
CA LYS A 239 15.66 -12.49 -17.29
C LYS A 239 16.53 -12.09 -16.09
N ASP A 240 17.44 -12.95 -15.64
CA ASP A 240 18.32 -12.67 -14.51
C ASP A 240 19.44 -11.68 -14.86
N GLU A 241 19.79 -11.57 -16.13
CA GLU A 241 20.77 -10.60 -16.66
C GLU A 241 20.12 -9.28 -17.08
N ALA A 242 18.78 -9.16 -16.98
CA ALA A 242 18.05 -7.96 -17.38
C ALA A 242 18.33 -6.78 -16.43
N GLN A 243 18.37 -5.58 -17.01
CA GLN A 243 18.42 -4.32 -16.27
C GLN A 243 17.23 -4.22 -15.32
N LYS A 244 17.51 -3.90 -14.05
CA LYS A 244 16.49 -3.61 -13.04
C LYS A 244 16.17 -2.12 -13.03
N PHE A 245 14.94 -1.78 -13.41
CA PHE A 245 14.41 -0.42 -13.36
C PHE A 245 13.69 -0.21 -12.02
N ILE A 246 14.12 0.77 -11.25
CA ILE A 246 13.66 0.95 -9.87
C ILE A 246 12.82 2.22 -9.76
N THR A 247 11.63 2.10 -9.18
CA THR A 247 10.76 3.25 -8.86
C THR A 247 11.42 4.27 -7.94
N GLY A 248 11.18 5.55 -8.23
CA GLY A 248 11.90 6.68 -7.64
C GLY A 248 13.08 7.17 -8.49
N ASN A 249 13.31 6.60 -9.67
CA ASN A 249 14.42 6.95 -10.57
C ASN A 249 13.95 7.16 -12.02
N ASP A 250 14.74 7.96 -12.74
CA ASP A 250 14.60 8.19 -14.18
C ASP A 250 15.77 7.55 -14.92
N TYR A 251 15.48 6.82 -15.99
CA TYR A 251 16.46 6.08 -16.78
C TYR A 251 16.50 6.59 -18.22
N THR A 252 17.72 6.79 -18.73
CA THR A 252 17.97 7.21 -20.11
C THR A 252 19.13 6.43 -20.71
N ILE A 253 19.16 6.35 -22.05
CA ILE A 253 20.28 5.77 -22.79
C ILE A 253 21.45 6.75 -22.79
N GLY A 254 22.59 6.34 -22.24
CA GLY A 254 23.88 7.03 -22.37
C GLY A 254 24.73 6.47 -23.52
N GLU A 255 25.90 7.08 -23.72
CA GLU A 255 26.84 6.67 -24.78
C GLU A 255 27.40 5.25 -24.56
N ASP A 256 27.70 4.89 -23.31
CA ASP A 256 28.33 3.62 -22.91
C ASP A 256 27.43 2.75 -21.98
N GLY A 257 26.11 2.94 -22.00
CA GLY A 257 25.19 2.16 -21.17
C GLY A 257 23.95 2.91 -20.71
N ILE A 258 23.15 2.24 -19.89
CA ILE A 258 21.98 2.86 -19.25
C ILE A 258 22.44 3.75 -18.09
N THR A 259 21.94 4.98 -18.04
CA THR A 259 22.18 5.92 -16.94
C THR A 259 20.91 6.13 -16.11
N SER A 260 21.06 6.43 -14.82
CA SER A 260 19.94 6.71 -13.93
C SER A 260 20.18 7.95 -13.06
N THR A 261 19.10 8.66 -12.75
CA THR A 261 19.06 9.76 -11.79
C THR A 261 17.89 9.58 -10.83
N THR A 262 17.95 10.19 -9.64
CA THR A 262 16.79 10.22 -8.73
C THR A 262 15.66 11.04 -9.34
N GLY A 263 14.48 10.43 -9.42
CA GLY A 263 13.26 11.02 -9.93
C GLY A 263 12.26 11.33 -8.80
N GLU A 264 10.99 11.50 -9.17
CA GLU A 264 9.89 11.71 -8.23
C GLU A 264 9.51 10.43 -7.48
N LYS A 265 9.08 10.57 -6.21
CA LYS A 265 8.66 9.43 -5.40
C LYS A 265 7.53 8.65 -6.07
N GLY A 266 7.67 7.33 -6.15
CA GLY A 266 6.70 6.43 -6.77
C GLY A 266 6.68 6.44 -8.27
N ILE A 267 7.50 7.26 -8.93
CA ILE A 267 7.55 7.37 -10.37
C ILE A 267 8.81 6.68 -10.89
N LEU A 268 8.66 5.85 -11.92
CA LEU A 268 9.76 5.34 -12.72
C LEU A 268 9.58 5.86 -14.15
N ASN A 269 10.56 6.61 -14.66
CA ASN A 269 10.60 6.99 -16.06
C ASN A 269 11.68 6.20 -16.81
N VAL A 270 11.36 5.69 -17.98
CA VAL A 270 12.31 5.01 -18.88
C VAL A 270 12.17 5.61 -20.27
N SER A 271 13.24 6.23 -20.78
CA SER A 271 13.25 6.93 -22.08
C SER A 271 14.27 6.29 -23.02
N GLY A 272 14.05 6.40 -24.33
CA GLY A 272 14.93 5.79 -25.33
C GLY A 272 14.35 4.53 -25.98
N LEU A 273 13.06 4.23 -25.75
CA LEU A 273 12.42 3.03 -26.26
C LEU A 273 12.11 3.19 -27.76
N GLU A 274 12.41 2.15 -28.52
CA GLU A 274 11.98 2.04 -29.92
C GLU A 274 10.45 1.91 -29.99
N VAL A 275 9.84 2.26 -31.13
CA VAL A 275 8.42 1.96 -31.39
C VAL A 275 8.22 0.44 -31.37
N GLY A 276 7.22 -0.03 -30.62
CA GLY A 276 6.94 -1.45 -30.49
C GLY A 276 6.09 -1.82 -29.28
N ASP A 277 5.79 -3.11 -29.20
CA ASP A 277 5.06 -3.73 -28.09
C ASP A 277 6.01 -4.31 -27.05
N TYR A 278 5.74 -4.01 -25.79
CA TYR A 278 6.55 -4.38 -24.65
C TYR A 278 5.69 -4.94 -23.52
N THR A 279 6.33 -5.62 -22.58
CA THR A 279 5.73 -6.00 -21.30
C THR A 279 6.62 -5.49 -20.16
N LEU A 280 6.02 -4.70 -19.26
CA LEU A 280 6.61 -4.34 -17.99
C LEU A 280 6.35 -5.47 -16.99
N ILE A 281 7.40 -5.96 -16.34
CA ILE A 281 7.32 -7.06 -15.39
C ILE A 281 7.91 -6.63 -14.05
N GLU A 282 7.10 -6.56 -13.01
CA GLU A 282 7.56 -6.34 -11.64
C GLU A 282 8.26 -7.60 -11.13
N THR A 283 9.51 -7.50 -10.73
CA THR A 283 10.28 -8.64 -10.19
C THR A 283 10.42 -8.59 -8.67
N LYS A 284 10.17 -7.44 -8.06
CA LYS A 284 10.25 -7.25 -6.62
C LYS A 284 9.40 -6.05 -6.20
N ALA A 285 8.56 -6.23 -5.19
CA ALA A 285 7.83 -5.14 -4.56
C ALA A 285 8.77 -4.21 -3.75
N PRO A 286 8.35 -2.97 -3.46
CA PRO A 286 8.96 -2.11 -2.45
C PRO A 286 9.12 -2.78 -1.08
N ASP A 287 9.98 -2.21 -0.25
CA ASP A 287 10.02 -2.58 1.17
C ASP A 287 8.65 -2.29 1.82
N ASN A 288 8.20 -3.19 2.70
CA ASN A 288 6.89 -3.13 3.36
C ASN A 288 5.69 -3.14 2.40
N ALA A 289 5.79 -3.90 1.30
CA ALA A 289 4.72 -4.06 0.32
C ALA A 289 4.70 -5.48 -0.28
N GLY A 290 3.51 -6.00 -0.57
CA GLY A 290 3.30 -7.32 -1.19
C GLY A 290 3.06 -7.26 -2.71
N LEU A 291 3.58 -8.25 -3.45
CA LEU A 291 3.25 -8.41 -4.87
C LEU A 291 1.76 -8.76 -5.05
N ILE A 292 1.18 -8.29 -6.15
CA ILE A 292 -0.16 -8.68 -6.61
C ILE A 292 0.01 -9.34 -7.97
N ALA A 293 -0.37 -10.62 -8.09
CA ALA A 293 -0.10 -11.42 -9.29
C ALA A 293 -0.70 -10.81 -10.57
N SER A 294 -1.88 -10.17 -10.48
CA SER A 294 -2.52 -9.47 -11.61
C SER A 294 -1.88 -8.12 -11.97
N GLU A 295 -0.98 -7.62 -11.12
CA GLU A 295 -0.23 -6.37 -11.34
C GLU A 295 1.20 -6.63 -11.82
N THR A 296 1.71 -7.86 -11.66
CA THR A 296 3.10 -8.22 -11.96
C THR A 296 3.48 -8.05 -13.43
N GLU A 297 2.56 -8.28 -14.36
CA GLU A 297 2.82 -8.11 -15.81
C GLU A 297 1.84 -7.13 -16.44
N LYS A 298 2.36 -6.05 -17.05
CA LYS A 298 1.57 -5.02 -17.74
C LYS A 298 2.07 -4.85 -19.17
N PRO A 299 1.29 -5.21 -20.20
CA PRO A 299 1.65 -4.91 -21.58
C PRO A 299 1.52 -3.41 -21.86
N PHE A 300 2.40 -2.85 -22.69
CA PHE A 300 2.33 -1.47 -23.15
C PHE A 300 2.92 -1.33 -24.56
N THR A 301 2.46 -0.32 -25.30
CA THR A 301 2.90 -0.06 -26.68
C THR A 301 3.47 1.34 -26.81
N VAL A 302 4.69 1.43 -27.34
CA VAL A 302 5.32 2.71 -27.71
C VAL A 302 4.98 3.00 -29.16
N THR A 303 4.52 4.21 -29.44
CA THR A 303 4.20 4.70 -30.79
C THR A 303 5.08 5.89 -31.16
N GLU A 304 5.04 6.35 -32.41
CA GLU A 304 5.75 7.58 -32.83
C GLU A 304 5.32 8.84 -32.07
N SER A 305 4.12 8.82 -31.47
CA SER A 305 3.60 9.93 -30.66
C SER A 305 4.01 9.84 -29.19
N THR A 306 4.56 8.71 -28.77
CA THR A 306 5.02 8.48 -27.40
C THR A 306 6.38 9.14 -27.23
N THR A 307 6.47 10.16 -26.39
CA THR A 307 7.72 10.89 -26.12
C THR A 307 7.88 11.14 -24.63
N THR A 308 9.01 11.71 -24.20
CA THR A 308 9.20 12.14 -22.80
C THR A 308 8.16 13.15 -22.32
N ASP A 309 7.60 13.96 -23.23
CA ASP A 309 6.55 14.93 -22.92
C ASP A 309 5.14 14.31 -22.91
N ALA A 310 4.99 13.10 -23.48
CA ALA A 310 3.76 12.33 -23.56
C ALA A 310 4.07 10.83 -23.46
N PRO A 311 4.53 10.35 -22.28
CA PRO A 311 4.94 8.97 -22.09
C PRO A 311 3.73 8.04 -22.06
N VAL A 312 3.97 6.74 -22.23
CA VAL A 312 2.96 5.73 -21.88
C VAL A 312 2.89 5.64 -20.36
N GLU A 313 1.72 5.94 -19.79
CA GLU A 313 1.50 5.86 -18.35
C GLU A 313 0.98 4.48 -17.94
N VAL A 314 1.69 3.81 -17.03
CA VAL A 314 1.34 2.49 -16.51
C VAL A 314 1.25 2.54 -14.99
N PRO A 315 0.04 2.57 -14.39
CA PRO A 315 -0.10 2.43 -12.94
C PRO A 315 0.10 0.97 -12.52
N VAL A 316 0.85 0.75 -11.43
CA VAL A 316 1.11 -0.58 -10.85
C VAL A 316 0.95 -0.52 -9.34
N ASN A 317 0.11 -1.39 -8.79
CA ASN A 317 -0.17 -1.44 -7.34
C ASN A 317 0.61 -2.56 -6.64
N ASN A 318 1.01 -2.34 -5.39
CA ASN A 318 1.40 -3.41 -4.46
C ASN A 318 0.52 -3.34 -3.23
N ASP A 319 0.35 -4.48 -2.59
CA ASP A 319 -0.37 -4.53 -1.34
C ASP A 319 0.39 -3.80 -0.25
N THR A 320 -0.28 -2.87 0.41
CA THR A 320 0.17 -2.21 1.63
C THR A 320 -0.94 -2.31 2.67
N MET A 321 -0.62 -1.99 3.92
CA MET A 321 -1.58 -2.08 5.02
C MET A 321 -1.75 -0.76 5.73
N LYS A 322 -2.97 -0.58 6.24
CA LYS A 322 -3.32 0.43 7.21
C LYS A 322 -4.04 -0.25 8.36
N VAL A 323 -3.58 -0.04 9.58
CA VAL A 323 -4.28 -0.44 10.80
C VAL A 323 -4.78 0.79 11.55
N GLU A 324 -6.04 0.73 11.97
CA GLU A 324 -6.68 1.72 12.82
C GLU A 324 -7.14 1.08 14.11
N LYS A 325 -7.06 1.85 15.20
CA LYS A 325 -7.51 1.43 16.52
C LYS A 325 -8.38 2.51 17.14
N THR A 326 -9.54 2.12 17.65
CA THR A 326 -10.50 3.06 18.24
C THR A 326 -11.21 2.47 19.46
N THR A 327 -11.88 3.33 20.21
CA THR A 327 -12.87 2.99 21.24
C THR A 327 -14.23 3.52 20.80
N PRO A 328 -14.96 2.82 19.90
CA PRO A 328 -16.08 3.40 19.15
C PRO A 328 -17.26 3.85 20.03
N ASN A 329 -17.40 3.29 21.23
CA ASN A 329 -18.49 3.58 22.16
C ASN A 329 -18.07 4.48 23.34
N LEU A 330 -16.82 4.96 23.37
CA LEU A 330 -16.33 5.83 24.43
C LEU A 330 -16.34 7.29 23.96
N ASP A 331 -17.04 8.14 24.70
CA ASP A 331 -16.93 9.59 24.54
C ASP A 331 -15.83 10.10 25.49
N GLY A 332 -14.92 10.95 24.99
CA GLY A 332 -13.75 11.35 25.76
C GLY A 332 -12.72 10.23 25.96
N LYS A 333 -12.17 10.14 27.17
CA LYS A 333 -11.08 9.19 27.51
C LYS A 333 -11.24 8.55 28.89
N ASP A 334 -12.05 9.14 29.75
CA ASP A 334 -12.23 8.72 31.13
C ASP A 334 -13.17 7.52 31.20
N VAL A 335 -12.79 6.56 32.04
CA VAL A 335 -13.55 5.34 32.28
C VAL A 335 -13.46 4.95 33.74
N GLU A 336 -14.50 4.29 34.23
CA GLU A 336 -14.50 3.73 35.57
C GLU A 336 -13.59 2.48 35.65
N ILE A 337 -12.92 2.27 36.78
CA ILE A 337 -12.19 1.01 37.01
C ILE A 337 -13.18 -0.14 37.01
N GLY A 338 -12.85 -1.22 36.28
CA GLY A 338 -13.70 -2.40 36.11
C GLY A 338 -14.85 -2.26 35.11
N ALA A 339 -15.11 -1.06 34.57
CA ALA A 339 -16.09 -0.90 33.50
C ALA A 339 -15.56 -1.48 32.17
N PRO A 340 -16.43 -2.11 31.36
CA PRO A 340 -16.03 -2.62 30.05
C PRO A 340 -15.76 -1.48 29.07
N ILE A 341 -14.63 -1.55 28.39
CA ILE A 341 -14.20 -0.64 27.34
C ILE A 341 -14.24 -1.41 26.03
N ASP A 342 -15.08 -0.97 25.09
CA ASP A 342 -15.12 -1.54 23.74
C ASP A 342 -13.98 -0.95 22.90
N TYR A 343 -13.07 -1.82 22.46
CA TYR A 343 -12.01 -1.49 21.51
C TYR A 343 -12.30 -2.15 20.16
N GLN A 344 -11.81 -1.51 19.10
CA GLN A 344 -11.87 -2.02 17.73
C GLN A 344 -10.51 -1.83 17.06
N ILE A 345 -10.00 -2.90 16.46
CA ILE A 345 -8.88 -2.87 15.51
C ILE A 345 -9.45 -3.10 14.12
N SER A 346 -9.08 -2.28 13.14
CA SER A 346 -9.53 -2.38 11.76
C SER A 346 -8.35 -2.32 10.79
N THR A 347 -8.34 -3.14 9.75
CA THR A 347 -7.31 -3.11 8.72
C THR A 347 -7.83 -3.59 7.37
N ASN A 348 -7.19 -3.19 6.27
CA ASN A 348 -7.51 -3.70 4.94
C ASN A 348 -6.91 -5.11 4.72
N ILE A 349 -7.62 -5.95 3.99
CA ILE A 349 -7.10 -7.24 3.51
C ILE A 349 -6.37 -7.01 2.18
N PRO A 350 -5.13 -7.52 2.00
CA PRO A 350 -4.39 -7.42 0.74
C PRO A 350 -5.21 -7.86 -0.49
N LEU A 351 -5.06 -7.19 -1.63
CA LEU A 351 -5.70 -7.57 -2.89
C LEU A 351 -5.18 -8.92 -3.41
N GLY A 352 -3.90 -9.21 -3.18
CA GLY A 352 -3.25 -10.48 -3.51
C GLY A 352 -3.39 -11.54 -2.41
N ILE A 353 -4.29 -11.39 -1.43
CA ILE A 353 -4.34 -12.29 -0.24
C ILE A 353 -4.48 -13.79 -0.58
N ALA A 354 -5.06 -14.11 -1.74
CA ALA A 354 -5.23 -15.48 -2.24
C ALA A 354 -4.20 -15.88 -3.32
N ASP A 355 -3.22 -15.02 -3.61
CA ASP A 355 -2.19 -15.26 -4.60
C ASP A 355 -1.28 -16.41 -4.18
N LYS A 356 -0.64 -17.01 -5.19
CA LYS A 356 0.22 -18.17 -5.04
C LYS A 356 1.58 -17.91 -5.64
N ASN A 357 2.59 -18.49 -5.01
CA ASN A 357 3.92 -18.61 -5.58
C ASN A 357 3.89 -19.57 -6.79
N GLU A 358 4.95 -19.54 -7.60
CA GLU A 358 5.09 -20.42 -8.77
C GLU A 358 5.02 -21.92 -8.41
N ASP A 359 5.42 -22.31 -7.20
CA ASP A 359 5.36 -23.68 -6.70
C ASP A 359 3.94 -24.09 -6.21
N GLY A 360 2.98 -23.17 -6.25
CA GLY A 360 1.59 -23.37 -5.84
C GLY A 360 1.30 -23.18 -4.35
N SER A 361 2.32 -22.84 -3.55
CA SER A 361 2.14 -22.41 -2.15
C SER A 361 1.47 -21.03 -2.08
N ASN A 362 0.79 -20.73 -0.97
CA ASN A 362 0.17 -19.43 -0.77
C ASN A 362 1.27 -18.36 -0.60
N TYR A 363 1.06 -17.19 -1.21
CA TYR A 363 1.99 -16.07 -1.11
C TYR A 363 1.98 -15.46 0.30
N TYR A 364 0.79 -15.24 0.86
CA TYR A 364 0.60 -14.85 2.25
C TYR A 364 0.42 -16.08 3.15
N THR A 365 1.22 -16.18 4.20
CA THR A 365 1.17 -17.30 5.17
C THR A 365 0.94 -16.84 6.60
N VAL A 366 1.12 -15.55 6.87
CA VAL A 366 0.90 -14.90 8.15
C VAL A 366 -0.18 -13.82 7.99
N PHE A 367 -1.08 -13.75 8.97
CA PHE A 367 -1.92 -12.59 9.17
C PHE A 367 -2.20 -12.53 10.67
N THR A 368 -1.49 -11.64 11.36
CA THR A 368 -1.59 -11.49 12.81
C THR A 368 -1.96 -10.06 13.17
N LEU A 369 -2.88 -9.94 14.12
CA LEU A 369 -3.17 -8.69 14.81
C LEU A 369 -2.61 -8.82 16.23
N THR A 370 -1.67 -7.97 16.58
CA THR A 370 -1.08 -7.92 17.92
C THR A 370 -1.59 -6.68 18.63
N ASP A 371 -2.11 -6.85 19.83
CA ASP A 371 -2.52 -5.77 20.70
C ASP A 371 -1.51 -5.66 21.84
N THR A 372 -0.93 -4.48 22.04
CA THR A 372 -0.03 -4.19 23.15
C THR A 372 -0.63 -3.07 24.00
N HIS A 373 -0.86 -3.35 25.27
CA HIS A 373 -1.57 -2.45 26.17
C HIS A 373 -0.77 -2.17 27.43
N SER A 374 -1.12 -1.12 28.16
CA SER A 374 -0.55 -0.87 29.48
C SER A 374 -0.88 -2.00 30.48
N GLU A 375 -0.04 -2.19 31.50
CA GLU A 375 -0.28 -3.18 32.57
C GLU A 375 -1.55 -2.92 33.40
N PHE A 376 -2.13 -1.73 33.25
CA PHE A 376 -3.36 -1.28 33.92
C PHE A 376 -4.62 -1.65 33.15
N LEU A 377 -4.49 -2.13 31.91
CA LEU A 377 -5.58 -2.66 31.10
C LEU A 377 -5.56 -4.18 31.16
N THR A 378 -6.74 -4.78 31.17
CA THR A 378 -6.90 -6.23 31.15
C THR A 378 -7.87 -6.64 30.05
N PHE A 379 -7.40 -7.53 29.16
CA PHE A 379 -8.19 -8.10 28.08
C PHE A 379 -9.25 -9.06 28.62
N VAL A 380 -10.49 -8.96 28.11
CA VAL A 380 -11.58 -9.86 28.47
C VAL A 380 -11.60 -11.05 27.49
N ASN A 381 -10.82 -12.09 27.80
CA ASN A 381 -10.77 -13.32 27.00
C ASN A 381 -11.99 -14.24 27.23
N ASP A 382 -13.18 -13.74 26.89
CA ASP A 382 -14.43 -14.49 26.79
C ASP A 382 -14.91 -14.41 25.35
N SER A 383 -15.23 -15.55 24.72
CA SER A 383 -15.64 -15.62 23.32
C SER A 383 -16.94 -14.88 22.99
N LYS A 384 -17.67 -14.38 23.98
CA LYS A 384 -18.82 -13.48 23.80
C LYS A 384 -18.43 -12.00 23.82
N LYS A 385 -17.18 -11.69 24.15
CA LYS A 385 -16.65 -10.35 24.39
C LYS A 385 -15.64 -9.91 23.34
N TYR A 386 -15.39 -10.75 22.35
CA TYR A 386 -14.66 -10.41 21.15
C TYR A 386 -15.30 -11.04 19.91
N SER A 387 -15.03 -10.46 18.74
CA SER A 387 -15.38 -11.04 17.45
C SER A 387 -14.44 -10.54 16.37
N LEU A 388 -13.95 -11.45 15.52
CA LEU A 388 -13.27 -11.11 14.27
C LEU A 388 -14.29 -11.12 13.14
N LYS A 389 -14.30 -10.07 12.32
CA LYS A 389 -15.22 -9.89 11.20
C LYS A 389 -14.45 -9.52 9.94
N MET A 390 -14.97 -9.98 8.82
CA MET A 390 -14.60 -9.49 7.50
C MET A 390 -15.81 -8.71 6.97
N GLU A 391 -15.66 -7.41 6.79
CA GLU A 391 -16.78 -6.46 6.69
C GLU A 391 -17.74 -6.67 7.88
N ASP A 392 -19.02 -6.88 7.60
CA ASP A 392 -20.06 -7.16 8.59
C ASP A 392 -20.19 -8.66 8.95
N THR A 393 -19.38 -9.54 8.35
CA THR A 393 -19.52 -11.00 8.51
C THR A 393 -18.56 -11.54 9.56
N VAL A 394 -19.10 -12.14 10.62
CA VAL A 394 -18.31 -12.79 11.67
C VAL A 394 -17.57 -14.01 11.11
N ILE A 395 -16.26 -14.06 11.32
CA ILE A 395 -15.41 -15.21 11.01
C ILE A 395 -15.58 -16.26 12.12
N ASP A 396 -15.75 -17.52 11.73
CA ASP A 396 -15.86 -18.64 12.69
C ASP A 396 -14.59 -18.70 13.58
N PRO A 397 -14.73 -18.76 14.92
CA PRO A 397 -13.59 -18.91 15.84
C PRO A 397 -12.69 -20.13 15.58
N ALA A 398 -13.14 -21.12 14.80
CA ALA A 398 -12.27 -22.23 14.34
C ALA A 398 -11.19 -21.79 13.34
N ASN A 399 -11.31 -20.60 12.74
CA ASN A 399 -10.42 -20.09 11.68
C ASN A 399 -9.33 -19.13 12.18
N TYR A 400 -9.29 -18.83 13.47
CA TYR A 400 -8.24 -18.03 14.08
C TYR A 400 -7.98 -18.48 15.51
N THR A 401 -6.86 -18.05 16.09
CA THR A 401 -6.53 -18.29 17.49
C THR A 401 -6.26 -16.97 18.21
N ILE A 402 -6.52 -16.95 19.51
CA ILE A 402 -6.15 -15.84 20.39
C ILE A 402 -5.20 -16.39 21.44
N THR A 403 -4.04 -15.74 21.58
CA THR A 403 -3.03 -16.10 22.59
C THR A 403 -2.67 -14.85 23.41
N GLU A 404 -2.85 -14.92 24.72
CA GLU A 404 -2.45 -13.84 25.63
C GLU A 404 -0.93 -13.92 25.91
N GLY A 405 -0.30 -12.74 25.93
CA GLY A 405 1.07 -12.51 26.33
C GLY A 405 1.14 -11.64 27.59
N GLU A 406 2.35 -11.17 27.90
CA GLU A 406 2.53 -10.15 28.95
C GLU A 406 2.07 -8.80 28.38
N ASN A 407 1.04 -8.20 29.00
CA ASN A 407 0.44 -6.93 28.60
C ASN A 407 0.12 -6.84 27.09
N SER A 408 -0.27 -7.97 26.51
CA SER A 408 -0.53 -8.09 25.08
C SER A 408 -1.40 -9.31 24.78
N PHE A 409 -2.00 -9.34 23.59
CA PHE A 409 -2.56 -10.56 23.01
C PHE A 409 -2.38 -10.56 21.49
N VAL A 410 -2.38 -11.75 20.90
CA VAL A 410 -2.23 -11.94 19.45
C VAL A 410 -3.44 -12.70 18.91
N VAL A 411 -4.11 -12.11 17.93
CA VAL A 411 -5.10 -12.76 17.07
C VAL A 411 -4.40 -13.25 15.81
N LYS A 412 -4.29 -14.57 15.64
CA LYS A 412 -3.64 -15.18 14.47
C LYS A 412 -4.66 -15.87 13.59
N ILE A 413 -4.80 -15.43 12.34
CA ILE A 413 -5.61 -16.15 11.35
C ILE A 413 -4.91 -17.45 10.97
N ASN A 414 -5.66 -18.54 10.88
CA ASN A 414 -5.10 -19.83 10.48
C ASN A 414 -4.62 -19.75 9.02
N ALA A 415 -3.41 -20.22 8.75
CA ALA A 415 -2.79 -20.14 7.42
C ALA A 415 -3.65 -20.77 6.30
N GLU A 416 -4.37 -21.85 6.61
CA GLU A 416 -5.28 -22.51 5.66
C GLU A 416 -6.54 -21.69 5.33
N TYR A 417 -6.91 -20.73 6.20
CA TYR A 417 -8.07 -19.86 6.01
C TYR A 417 -7.71 -18.55 5.31
N ILE A 418 -6.46 -18.10 5.37
CA ILE A 418 -6.00 -16.84 4.75
C ILE A 418 -6.45 -16.69 3.29
N PRO A 419 -6.30 -17.69 2.39
CA PRO A 419 -6.72 -17.54 1.00
C PRO A 419 -8.23 -17.45 0.77
N SER A 420 -9.04 -17.70 1.81
CA SER A 420 -10.50 -17.58 1.75
C SER A 420 -11.02 -16.20 2.18
N LEU A 421 -10.11 -15.34 2.67
CA LEU A 421 -10.42 -13.93 2.91
C LEU A 421 -10.76 -13.23 1.60
N THR A 422 -11.64 -12.22 1.66
CA THR A 422 -12.06 -11.46 0.49
C THR A 422 -11.02 -10.39 0.19
N PRO A 423 -10.39 -10.39 -0.99
CA PRO A 423 -9.42 -9.37 -1.39
C PRO A 423 -9.97 -7.95 -1.25
N GLY A 424 -9.21 -7.06 -0.60
CA GLY A 424 -9.56 -5.65 -0.45
C GLY A 424 -10.68 -5.33 0.54
N ALA A 425 -11.28 -6.33 1.18
CA ALA A 425 -12.26 -6.12 2.24
C ALA A 425 -11.61 -5.61 3.53
N GLN A 426 -12.40 -5.04 4.42
CA GLN A 426 -11.96 -4.66 5.77
C GLN A 426 -12.02 -5.85 6.72
N LEU A 427 -10.98 -6.03 7.52
CA LEU A 427 -10.92 -6.97 8.64
C LEU A 427 -11.02 -6.19 9.94
N VAL A 428 -12.00 -6.55 10.77
CA VAL A 428 -12.33 -5.83 12.01
C VAL A 428 -12.30 -6.79 13.19
N PHE A 429 -11.53 -6.48 14.22
CA PHE A 429 -11.52 -7.19 15.50
C PHE A 429 -12.10 -6.30 16.59
N ASP A 430 -13.32 -6.62 17.02
CA ASP A 430 -13.98 -6.00 18.16
C ASP A 430 -13.66 -6.79 19.42
N TYR A 431 -13.33 -6.11 20.53
CA TYR A 431 -13.02 -6.76 21.79
C TYR A 431 -13.23 -5.84 23.00
N GLN A 432 -13.39 -6.43 24.18
CA GLN A 432 -13.53 -5.69 25.43
C GLN A 432 -12.27 -5.78 26.30
N MET A 433 -11.93 -4.66 26.92
CA MET A 433 -10.96 -4.59 28.01
C MET A 433 -11.57 -3.86 29.21
N TYR A 434 -10.85 -3.77 30.32
CA TYR A 434 -11.20 -2.89 31.44
C TYR A 434 -9.95 -2.40 32.15
N LEU A 435 -10.04 -1.27 32.87
CA LEU A 435 -8.98 -0.84 33.79
C LEU A 435 -9.00 -1.69 35.06
N ASN A 436 -7.85 -2.24 35.44
CA ASN A 436 -7.69 -3.10 36.61
C ASN A 436 -7.33 -2.33 37.90
N GLU A 437 -7.18 -3.05 39.01
CA GLU A 437 -6.96 -2.46 40.34
C GLU A 437 -5.67 -1.63 40.48
N ASN A 438 -4.73 -1.79 39.55
CA ASN A 438 -3.47 -1.07 39.56
C ASN A 438 -3.60 0.33 38.95
N ALA A 439 -4.69 0.60 38.21
CA ALA A 439 -4.91 1.89 37.59
C ALA A 439 -4.99 2.99 38.66
N THR A 440 -4.27 4.08 38.43
CA THR A 440 -4.29 5.28 39.28
C THR A 440 -4.87 6.47 38.53
N PRO A 441 -5.61 7.35 39.22
CA PRO A 441 -6.21 8.51 38.56
C PRO A 441 -5.20 9.46 37.90
N ASP A 442 -5.68 10.19 36.89
CA ASP A 442 -4.94 11.21 36.13
C ASP A 442 -3.69 10.68 35.38
N GLN A 443 -3.58 9.36 35.22
CA GLN A 443 -2.57 8.70 34.39
C GLN A 443 -3.19 8.19 33.07
N GLY A 444 -2.48 8.40 31.95
CA GLY A 444 -2.80 7.83 30.65
C GLY A 444 -2.43 6.36 30.54
N PHE A 445 -3.38 5.54 30.07
CA PHE A 445 -3.23 4.12 29.82
C PHE A 445 -3.35 3.84 28.33
N ASP A 446 -2.19 3.67 27.69
CA ASP A 446 -2.10 3.48 26.24
C ASP A 446 -2.42 2.04 25.82
N ASN A 447 -3.01 1.91 24.65
CA ASN A 447 -3.22 0.66 23.92
C ASN A 447 -2.93 0.88 22.42
N ILE A 448 -2.14 0.00 21.82
CA ILE A 448 -1.64 0.08 20.43
C ILE A 448 -1.94 -1.25 19.74
N ALA A 449 -2.16 -1.22 18.43
CA ALA A 449 -2.33 -2.41 17.62
C ALA A 449 -1.30 -2.46 16.50
N ASP A 450 -0.81 -3.65 16.20
CA ASP A 450 0.11 -3.94 15.10
C ASP A 450 -0.49 -5.03 14.23
N VAL A 451 -0.32 -4.92 12.92
CA VAL A 451 -0.73 -5.95 11.96
C VAL A 451 0.48 -6.40 11.16
N ASP A 452 0.62 -7.72 10.97
CA ASP A 452 1.71 -8.33 10.20
C ASP A 452 1.18 -9.36 9.18
N THR A 453 1.53 -9.06 7.94
CA THR A 453 1.43 -9.74 6.64
C THR A 453 2.27 -10.98 6.39
N ASP A 454 3.47 -11.04 6.98
CA ASP A 454 4.73 -11.53 6.40
C ASP A 454 5.36 -10.70 5.26
N HIS A 455 4.57 -9.92 4.51
CA HIS A 455 5.07 -8.96 3.50
C HIS A 455 4.92 -7.49 3.89
N THR A 456 4.02 -7.21 4.83
CA THR A 456 3.64 -5.85 5.23
C THR A 456 3.39 -5.79 6.73
N GLU A 457 3.86 -4.74 7.38
CA GLU A 457 3.58 -4.37 8.76
C GLU A 457 3.02 -2.95 8.83
N ASP A 458 2.08 -2.73 9.75
CA ASP A 458 1.63 -1.39 10.12
C ASP A 458 1.27 -1.34 11.61
N THR A 459 1.45 -0.16 12.21
CA THR A 459 1.18 0.11 13.63
C THR A 459 0.14 1.22 13.74
N SER A 460 -0.87 1.01 14.57
CA SER A 460 -1.94 1.98 14.75
C SER A 460 -1.45 3.19 15.53
N ASP A 461 -2.18 4.30 15.40
CA ASP A 461 -2.10 5.33 16.43
C ASP A 461 -2.50 4.74 17.79
N LYS A 462 -1.94 5.31 18.86
CA LYS A 462 -2.26 4.89 20.22
C LYS A 462 -3.62 5.41 20.66
N VAL A 463 -4.38 4.55 21.32
CA VAL A 463 -5.60 4.91 22.04
C VAL A 463 -5.28 4.98 23.53
N THR A 464 -5.57 6.11 24.16
CA THR A 464 -5.32 6.34 25.58
C THR A 464 -6.63 6.48 26.33
N VAL A 465 -6.83 5.68 27.37
CA VAL A 465 -7.90 5.89 28.36
C VAL A 465 -7.31 6.38 29.68
N ILE A 466 -8.14 7.00 30.51
CA ILE A 466 -7.76 7.55 31.82
C ILE A 466 -8.83 7.18 32.85
N THR A 467 -8.53 7.38 34.13
CA THR A 467 -9.54 7.33 35.18
C THR A 467 -9.33 8.51 36.12
N GLY A 468 -10.38 8.90 36.82
CA GLY A 468 -10.41 10.04 37.74
C GLY A 468 -10.47 9.63 39.21
N GLY A 469 -10.42 10.64 40.07
CA GLY A 469 -10.52 10.47 41.50
C GLY A 469 -10.55 11.82 42.22
N GLU A 470 -10.79 11.78 43.53
CA GLU A 470 -10.81 12.97 44.40
C GLU A 470 -10.43 12.58 45.84
N LYS A 471 -9.82 13.51 46.58
CA LYS A 471 -9.39 13.28 47.97
C LYS A 471 -10.01 14.27 48.94
N PHE A 472 -10.49 13.75 50.06
CA PHE A 472 -11.05 14.55 51.14
C PHE A 472 -10.35 14.28 52.46
N ILE A 473 -10.26 15.30 53.31
CA ILE A 473 -9.71 15.17 54.65
C ILE A 473 -10.71 15.63 55.72
N LYS A 474 -11.14 14.69 56.56
CA LYS A 474 -12.02 14.96 57.69
C LYS A 474 -11.23 15.58 58.84
N LYS A 475 -11.62 16.79 59.25
CA LYS A 475 -10.95 17.55 60.31
C LYS A 475 -11.92 18.04 61.39
N ASP A 476 -11.38 18.30 62.57
CA ASP A 476 -12.02 19.11 63.60
C ASP A 476 -12.05 20.57 63.14
N GLN A 477 -13.22 21.21 63.25
CA GLN A 477 -13.44 22.57 62.76
C GLN A 477 -12.57 23.63 63.44
N ASP A 478 -12.18 23.41 64.71
CA ASP A 478 -11.51 24.42 65.54
C ASP A 478 -9.99 24.20 65.61
N THR A 479 -9.51 22.97 65.41
CA THR A 479 -8.12 22.55 65.64
C THR A 479 -7.42 21.97 64.41
N ASP A 480 -8.14 21.79 63.30
CA ASP A 480 -7.67 21.17 62.05
C ASP A 480 -7.13 19.74 62.20
N LYS A 481 -7.32 19.11 63.37
CA LYS A 481 -6.90 17.74 63.63
C LYS A 481 -7.77 16.76 62.85
N THR A 482 -7.14 15.74 62.25
CA THR A 482 -7.84 14.68 61.51
C THR A 482 -8.76 13.85 62.40
N LEU A 483 -9.88 13.40 61.85
CA LEU A 483 -10.92 12.68 62.59
C LEU A 483 -11.20 11.29 62.01
N ALA A 484 -11.09 10.29 62.87
CA ALA A 484 -11.47 8.90 62.59
C ALA A 484 -12.94 8.62 62.93
N GLY A 485 -13.56 7.71 62.19
CA GLY A 485 -14.90 7.18 62.50
C GLY A 485 -16.06 8.02 61.95
N ALA A 486 -15.81 8.99 61.06
CA ALA A 486 -16.86 9.60 60.27
C ALA A 486 -17.25 8.63 59.15
N VAL A 487 -18.55 8.50 58.85
CA VAL A 487 -19.07 7.60 57.81
C VAL A 487 -19.73 8.42 56.71
N PHE A 488 -19.31 8.15 55.48
CA PHE A 488 -19.73 8.82 54.26
C PHE A 488 -20.31 7.85 53.24
N VAL A 489 -21.09 8.40 52.32
CA VAL A 489 -21.45 7.78 51.04
C VAL A 489 -21.24 8.80 49.93
N VAL A 490 -21.00 8.36 48.70
CA VAL A 490 -20.88 9.24 47.53
C VAL A 490 -22.07 8.99 46.62
N LYS A 491 -22.70 10.05 46.12
CA LYS A 491 -23.79 9.99 45.15
C LYS A 491 -23.33 10.50 43.79
N ASN A 492 -23.78 9.87 42.72
CA ASN A 492 -23.70 10.43 41.37
C ASN A 492 -24.92 11.32 41.07
N GLU A 493 -24.96 11.93 39.89
CA GLU A 493 -26.08 12.79 39.43
C GLU A 493 -27.45 12.07 39.43
N ASP A 494 -27.47 10.76 39.19
CA ASP A 494 -28.67 9.92 39.25
C ASP A 494 -29.16 9.66 40.69
N GLY A 495 -28.39 10.09 41.70
CA GLY A 495 -28.67 9.85 43.12
C GLY A 495 -28.39 8.42 43.59
N LYS A 496 -27.67 7.61 42.80
CA LYS A 496 -27.19 6.28 43.20
C LYS A 496 -25.92 6.41 44.02
N TYR A 497 -25.63 5.38 44.82
CA TYR A 497 -24.51 5.38 45.76
C TYR A 497 -23.33 4.57 45.23
N LEU A 498 -22.14 5.14 45.36
CA LEU A 498 -20.87 4.55 44.94
C LEU A 498 -20.52 3.33 45.79
N VAL A 499 -20.11 2.25 45.14
CA VAL A 499 -19.45 1.09 45.73
C VAL A 499 -18.14 0.85 44.99
N ILE A 500 -17.04 0.77 45.74
CA ILE A 500 -15.72 0.39 45.24
C ILE A 500 -15.39 -0.98 45.79
N ASP A 501 -15.20 -1.98 44.92
CA ASP A 501 -14.78 -3.30 45.35
C ASP A 501 -13.37 -3.24 45.99
N LYS A 502 -13.22 -3.83 47.17
CA LYS A 502 -11.99 -3.68 47.97
C LYS A 502 -10.77 -4.39 47.38
N ASN A 503 -10.97 -5.35 46.47
CA ASN A 503 -9.87 -6.11 45.89
C ASN A 503 -9.56 -5.62 44.47
N THR A 504 -10.59 -5.47 43.65
CA THR A 504 -10.49 -5.15 42.22
C THR A 504 -10.57 -3.65 41.95
N LYS A 505 -10.93 -2.84 42.95
CA LYS A 505 -11.28 -1.41 42.83
C LYS A 505 -12.40 -1.12 41.81
N ALA A 506 -13.12 -2.15 41.36
CA ALA A 506 -14.18 -1.98 40.39
C ALA A 506 -15.29 -1.09 40.95
N ILE A 507 -15.75 -0.15 40.13
CA ILE A 507 -16.84 0.76 40.47
C ILE A 507 -18.19 0.11 40.16
N SER A 508 -19.15 0.33 41.05
CA SER A 508 -20.55 0.05 40.80
C SER A 508 -21.45 1.03 41.55
N TRP A 509 -22.69 1.19 41.08
CA TRP A 509 -23.65 2.14 41.62
C TRP A 509 -24.92 1.44 42.09
N VAL A 510 -25.31 1.65 43.36
CA VAL A 510 -26.47 0.99 44.00
C VAL A 510 -27.57 2.00 44.35
N GLU A 511 -28.83 1.59 44.27
CA GLU A 511 -29.98 2.49 44.52
C GLU A 511 -30.19 2.86 46.00
N SER A 512 -29.59 2.11 46.92
CA SER A 512 -29.73 2.33 48.36
C SER A 512 -28.41 2.13 49.08
N ILE A 513 -28.20 2.87 50.17
CA ILE A 513 -26.98 2.75 50.99
C ILE A 513 -26.83 1.33 51.53
N THR A 514 -25.82 0.62 51.03
CA THR A 514 -25.36 -0.68 51.55
C THR A 514 -24.18 -0.49 52.50
N ASP A 515 -23.70 -1.56 53.13
CA ASP A 515 -22.49 -1.49 53.94
C ASP A 515 -21.22 -1.29 53.09
N ASP A 516 -21.20 -1.79 51.86
CA ASP A 516 -20.07 -1.62 50.93
C ASP A 516 -20.02 -0.24 50.28
N ALA A 517 -21.12 0.52 50.32
CA ALA A 517 -21.18 1.92 49.87
C ALA A 517 -20.67 2.92 50.93
N LYS A 518 -20.29 2.45 52.13
CA LYS A 518 -19.88 3.31 53.26
C LYS A 518 -18.36 3.47 53.32
N PHE A 519 -17.92 4.72 53.27
CA PHE A 519 -16.53 5.10 53.46
C PHE A 519 -16.34 5.61 54.89
N THR A 520 -15.55 4.91 55.71
CA THR A 520 -15.30 5.30 57.11
C THR A 520 -13.88 5.83 57.27
N THR A 521 -13.74 7.03 57.84
CA THR A 521 -12.43 7.68 57.96
C THR A 521 -11.53 6.99 58.98
N GLY A 522 -10.27 6.80 58.62
CA GLY A 522 -9.20 6.31 59.50
C GLY A 522 -8.61 7.40 60.40
N ALA A 523 -7.49 7.09 61.05
CA ALA A 523 -6.78 8.04 61.91
C ALA A 523 -6.21 9.25 61.16
N ASP A 524 -5.92 9.08 59.87
CA ASP A 524 -5.52 10.11 58.92
C ASP A 524 -6.70 11.00 58.48
N GLY A 525 -7.95 10.60 58.73
CA GLY A 525 -9.13 11.34 58.31
C GLY A 525 -9.37 11.32 56.79
N LEU A 526 -8.61 10.54 56.02
CA LEU A 526 -8.62 10.56 54.57
C LEU A 526 -9.81 9.78 54.01
N ILE A 527 -10.41 10.32 52.94
CA ILE A 527 -11.29 9.61 52.02
C ILE A 527 -10.63 9.72 50.65
N ASP A 528 -10.22 8.57 50.12
CA ASP A 528 -9.47 8.45 48.88
C ASP A 528 -10.37 7.76 47.84
N LEU A 529 -10.91 8.53 46.91
CA LEU A 529 -11.76 8.02 45.84
C LEU A 529 -10.92 7.91 44.57
N GLN A 530 -10.81 6.71 44.03
CA GLN A 530 -10.07 6.41 42.80
C GLN A 530 -10.96 5.60 41.86
N GLY A 531 -10.74 5.78 40.56
CA GLY A 531 -11.34 4.94 39.54
C GLY A 531 -12.65 5.47 38.99
N LEU A 532 -13.00 6.73 39.22
CA LEU A 532 -14.27 7.33 38.78
C LEU A 532 -14.14 7.95 37.39
N GLU A 533 -15.23 7.95 36.62
CA GLU A 533 -15.37 8.81 35.45
C GLU A 533 -15.42 10.28 35.86
N TYR A 534 -15.11 11.16 34.91
CA TYR A 534 -15.23 12.60 35.10
C TYR A 534 -16.70 13.00 35.18
N GLY A 535 -17.01 13.90 36.10
CA GLY A 535 -18.39 14.29 36.37
C GLY A 535 -18.60 14.89 37.74
N ASP A 536 -19.85 15.26 38.00
CA ASP A 536 -20.27 15.87 39.26
C ASP A 536 -20.83 14.81 40.23
N TYR A 537 -20.40 14.91 41.48
CA TYR A 537 -20.73 13.98 42.54
C TYR A 537 -21.01 14.73 43.85
N THR A 538 -21.67 14.05 44.78
CA THR A 538 -21.94 14.58 46.12
C THR A 538 -21.43 13.62 47.18
N LEU A 539 -20.51 14.10 48.02
CA LEU A 539 -20.08 13.41 49.24
C LEU A 539 -21.06 13.71 50.38
N VAL A 540 -21.63 12.68 50.99
CA VAL A 540 -22.67 12.81 52.03
C VAL A 540 -22.20 12.20 53.35
N GLU A 541 -22.06 13.02 54.39
CA GLU A 541 -21.79 12.56 55.76
C GLU A 541 -23.07 12.01 56.38
N ILE A 542 -23.10 10.71 56.69
CA ILE A 542 -24.26 10.04 57.29
C ILE A 542 -24.08 9.78 58.79
N GLN A 543 -22.84 9.82 59.27
CA GLN A 543 -22.52 9.69 60.69
C GLN A 543 -21.23 10.45 61.02
N ALA A 544 -21.30 11.34 62.01
CA ALA A 544 -20.11 12.03 62.52
C ALA A 544 -19.30 11.15 63.50
N PRO A 545 -18.01 11.45 63.71
CA PRO A 545 -17.20 10.83 64.75
C PRO A 545 -17.78 11.02 66.15
N ASP A 546 -17.40 10.13 67.07
CA ASP A 546 -17.81 10.20 68.47
C ASP A 546 -17.42 11.56 69.10
N GLY A 547 -18.40 12.20 69.73
CA GLY A 547 -18.22 13.53 70.34
C GLY A 547 -18.43 14.72 69.42
N TYR A 548 -18.79 14.50 68.15
CA TYR A 548 -19.07 15.54 67.15
C TYR A 548 -20.54 15.57 66.75
N VAL A 549 -21.00 16.73 66.28
CA VAL A 549 -22.37 16.91 65.77
C VAL A 549 -22.45 16.31 64.36
N THR A 550 -23.39 15.39 64.14
CA THR A 550 -23.73 14.91 62.79
C THR A 550 -24.48 16.02 62.07
N PRO A 551 -23.99 16.48 60.91
CA PRO A 551 -24.69 17.50 60.14
C PRO A 551 -26.02 16.95 59.60
N GLU A 552 -27.02 17.83 59.44
CA GLU A 552 -28.28 17.53 58.76
C GLU A 552 -28.30 18.24 57.40
N THR A 553 -29.10 17.72 56.46
CA THR A 553 -29.27 18.30 55.12
C THR A 553 -29.70 19.76 55.18
N PRO A 554 -29.10 20.66 54.37
CA PRO A 554 -28.11 20.40 53.31
C PRO A 554 -26.64 20.39 53.76
N ASN A 555 -26.35 20.64 55.05
CA ASN A 555 -24.98 20.81 55.54
C ASN A 555 -24.20 19.50 55.65
N ASN A 556 -24.83 18.36 55.41
CA ASN A 556 -24.18 17.05 55.37
C ASN A 556 -23.74 16.64 53.97
N GLU A 557 -23.97 17.48 52.96
CA GLU A 557 -23.63 17.23 51.56
C GLU A 557 -22.50 18.18 51.12
N THR A 558 -21.57 17.67 50.32
CA THR A 558 -20.49 18.44 49.69
C THR A 558 -20.39 18.03 48.23
N ASP A 559 -20.75 18.94 47.34
CA ASP A 559 -20.63 18.74 45.90
C ASP A 559 -19.17 18.88 45.47
N PHE A 560 -18.73 18.02 44.57
CA PHE A 560 -17.39 18.03 43.99
C PHE A 560 -17.43 17.53 42.54
N THR A 561 -16.43 17.92 41.76
CA THR A 561 -16.29 17.53 40.35
C THR A 561 -15.01 16.73 40.20
N VAL A 562 -15.11 15.52 39.68
CA VAL A 562 -13.96 14.74 39.23
C VAL A 562 -13.64 15.20 37.80
N ALA A 563 -12.41 15.63 37.58
CA ALA A 563 -11.94 16.14 36.29
C ALA A 563 -10.43 15.88 36.16
N GLU A 564 -9.85 16.20 35.00
CA GLU A 564 -8.41 16.08 34.81
C GLU A 564 -7.62 16.85 35.88
N GLY A 565 -6.77 16.13 36.60
CA GLY A 565 -5.95 16.67 37.69
C GLY A 565 -6.66 16.79 39.03
N SER A 566 -7.96 16.43 39.14
CA SER A 566 -8.70 16.48 40.41
C SER A 566 -8.15 15.51 41.46
N TYR A 567 -7.28 14.58 41.09
CA TYR A 567 -6.67 13.68 42.06
C TYR A 567 -5.21 14.02 42.38
N THR A 568 -4.42 14.43 41.38
CA THR A 568 -2.99 14.74 41.54
C THR A 568 -2.72 16.18 41.96
N ASP A 569 -3.51 17.13 41.46
CA ASP A 569 -3.35 18.56 41.73
C ASP A 569 -4.25 19.06 42.87
N ALA A 570 -5.18 18.22 43.33
CA ALA A 570 -6.08 18.57 44.41
C ALA A 570 -5.36 18.81 45.74
N VAL A 571 -5.61 20.00 46.29
CA VAL A 571 -5.51 20.22 47.73
C VAL A 571 -6.66 19.43 48.35
N GLU A 572 -6.35 18.45 49.22
CA GLU A 572 -7.36 17.64 49.92
C GLU A 572 -8.53 18.50 50.41
N ILE A 573 -9.74 18.20 49.93
CA ILE A 573 -10.94 18.97 50.26
C ILE A 573 -11.27 18.74 51.73
N SER A 574 -11.23 19.81 52.54
CA SER A 574 -11.43 19.68 53.98
C SER A 574 -12.92 19.60 54.34
N ILE A 575 -13.30 18.54 55.06
CA ILE A 575 -14.66 18.34 55.57
C ILE A 575 -14.65 18.50 57.11
N PRO A 576 -15.00 19.68 57.65
CA PRO A 576 -14.89 19.97 59.09
C PRO A 576 -16.07 19.39 59.90
N ASN A 577 -15.83 18.97 61.15
CA ASN A 577 -16.90 18.67 62.12
C ASN A 577 -16.74 19.48 63.40
N LYS A 578 -17.87 19.84 63.99
CA LYS A 578 -17.93 20.60 65.25
C LYS A 578 -18.17 19.70 66.45
N HIS A 579 -17.45 19.93 67.53
CA HIS A 579 -17.67 19.25 68.80
C HIS A 579 -19.09 19.45 69.35
N LYS A 580 -19.65 18.41 69.97
CA LYS A 580 -20.86 18.53 70.78
C LYS A 580 -20.59 19.48 71.96
N GLY A 581 -21.43 20.50 72.09
CA GLY A 581 -21.32 21.46 73.19
C GLY A 581 -21.46 20.76 74.56
N SER A 582 -20.68 21.22 75.54
CA SER A 582 -20.91 20.85 76.93
C SER A 582 -21.89 21.85 77.56
N LEU A 583 -22.85 21.36 78.33
CA LEU A 583 -23.68 22.22 79.16
C LEU A 583 -22.80 22.79 80.30
N PRO A 584 -22.90 24.10 80.61
CA PRO A 584 -22.19 24.64 81.76
C PRO A 584 -22.72 23.98 83.03
N SER A 585 -21.81 23.50 83.87
CA SER A 585 -22.14 23.03 85.21
C SER A 585 -22.61 24.22 86.06
N THR A 586 -23.92 24.41 86.23
CA THR A 586 -24.49 25.42 87.13
C THR A 586 -24.49 24.95 88.59
N GLY A 587 -23.33 24.48 89.05
CA GLY A 587 -23.09 23.96 90.40
C GLY A 587 -21.66 24.16 90.86
N GLY A 588 -21.01 25.25 90.46
CA GLY A 588 -19.68 25.62 90.93
C GLY A 588 -19.70 26.18 92.35
N LYS A 589 -18.61 25.98 93.10
CA LYS A 589 -18.36 26.34 94.52
C LYS A 589 -18.67 27.82 94.93
N GLY A 590 -19.13 28.68 94.01
CA GLY A 590 -19.53 30.06 94.27
C GLY A 590 -20.87 30.22 95.00
N ILE A 591 -21.86 29.32 94.81
CA ILE A 591 -23.15 29.41 95.53
C ILE A 591 -22.96 29.18 97.04
N VAL A 592 -22.03 28.31 97.44
CA VAL A 592 -21.73 28.05 98.86
C VAL A 592 -21.19 29.30 99.56
N ALA A 593 -20.41 30.14 98.87
CA ALA A 593 -19.92 31.41 99.42
C ALA A 593 -21.05 32.40 99.70
N PHE A 594 -22.04 32.52 98.80
CA PHE A 594 -23.20 33.39 99.00
C PHE A 594 -24.14 32.89 100.11
N VAL A 595 -24.35 31.56 100.22
CA VAL A 595 -25.14 30.98 101.32
C VAL A 595 -24.43 31.17 102.67
N ALA A 596 -23.10 31.02 102.72
CA ALA A 596 -22.33 31.25 103.95
C ALA A 596 -22.39 32.72 104.42
N VAL A 597 -22.29 33.69 103.49
CA VAL A 597 -22.45 35.12 103.82
C VAL A 597 -23.88 35.41 104.30
N GLY A 598 -24.90 34.80 103.67
CA GLY A 598 -26.29 34.92 104.11
C GLY A 598 -26.53 34.41 105.54
N VAL A 599 -25.95 33.27 105.90
CA VAL A 599 -26.05 32.71 107.26
C VAL A 599 -25.35 33.60 108.29
N VAL A 600 -24.19 34.18 107.95
CA VAL A 600 -23.47 35.13 108.82
C VAL A 600 -24.26 36.44 109.01
N ALA A 601 -24.90 36.95 107.95
CA ALA A 601 -25.74 38.15 108.03
C ALA A 601 -26.98 37.93 108.91
N ILE A 602 -27.63 36.75 108.79
CA ILE A 602 -28.79 36.38 109.63
C ILE A 602 -28.37 36.19 111.10
N ALA A 603 -27.23 35.55 111.36
CA ALA A 603 -26.69 35.43 112.72
C ALA A 603 -26.31 36.79 113.32
N GLY A 604 -25.73 37.69 112.52
CA GLY A 604 -25.43 39.07 112.91
C GLY A 604 -26.68 39.88 113.26
N ALA A 605 -27.73 39.79 112.44
CA ALA A 605 -29.01 40.43 112.69
C ALA A 605 -29.72 39.87 113.95
N GLY A 606 -29.64 38.54 114.16
CA GLY A 606 -30.16 37.88 115.36
C GLY A 606 -29.46 38.33 116.66
N LEU A 607 -28.13 38.44 116.64
CA LEU A 607 -27.36 38.94 117.78
C LEU A 607 -27.61 40.43 118.06
N TYR A 608 -27.80 41.26 117.02
CA TYR A 608 -28.16 42.67 117.17
C TYR A 608 -29.55 42.83 117.83
N PHE A 609 -30.55 42.07 117.39
CA PHE A 609 -31.90 42.11 117.97
C PHE A 609 -31.96 41.59 119.42
N MET A 610 -31.12 40.62 119.78
CA MET A 610 -31.02 40.13 121.17
C MET A 610 -30.37 41.14 122.12
N LYS A 611 -29.49 42.02 121.63
CA LYS A 611 -28.84 43.06 122.47
C LYS A 611 -29.73 44.29 122.70
N GLY A 612 -30.72 44.53 121.84
CA GLY A 612 -31.69 45.64 121.97
C GLY A 612 -32.81 45.41 122.99
N ARG A 613 -32.95 44.22 123.58
CA ARG A 613 -34.09 43.84 124.45
C ARG A 613 -33.82 43.87 125.96
N LYS A 614 -32.67 44.40 126.40
CA LYS A 614 -32.31 44.57 127.83
C LYS A 614 -32.32 46.03 128.35
N HIS A 615 -32.89 46.96 127.60
CA HIS A 615 -33.13 48.33 128.07
C HIS A 615 -34.57 48.79 127.86
N ILE A 616 -35.53 47.94 128.26
CA ILE A 616 -36.88 48.38 128.63
C ILE A 616 -37.31 47.50 129.81
N GLU A 617 -37.49 48.14 130.97
CA GLU A 617 -38.01 47.66 132.27
C GLU A 617 -37.05 46.92 133.24
N GLY A 618 -36.74 47.60 134.35
CA GLY A 618 -36.15 47.02 135.58
C GLY A 618 -34.87 47.67 136.05
#